data_AF-A0A356QCC8-F1
#
_entry.id   AF-A0A356QCC8-F1
#
_cell.length_a   1.000
_cell.length_b   1.000
_cell.length_c   1.000
_cell.angle_alpha   90.00
_cell.angle_beta   90.00
_cell.angle_gamma   90.00
#
_symmetry.space_group_name_H-M   'P 1'
#
loop_
_entity.id
_entity.type
_entity.pdbx_description
1 polymer ?
#
loop_
_entity_poly.entity_id
_entity_poly.type
_entity_poly.pdbx_seq_one_letter_code
_entity_poly.pdbx_strand_id
1 'polypeptide(L)'
;ADGSTLSLDGLPDPGLPIDNAATALQALALAGVTLQLNTVRKALRTVTLSGRMQWVGQWCLDVGHNPHAAHYVARRLPAPPKGGRQWALIGMLNDKDA
;
A
#
# COMPACT_ATOMS: atom_id res chain seq x y z
N ALA A 1 10.91 16.73 17.56
CA ALA A 1 10.78 15.32 17.98
C ALA A 1 11.87 15.06 19.00
N ASP A 2 11.53 14.48 20.15
CA ASP A 2 12.48 14.16 21.23
C ASP A 2 13.40 12.96 20.93
N GLY A 3 13.23 12.35 19.74
CA GLY A 3 14.00 11.17 19.32
C GLY A 3 13.54 9.88 19.99
N SER A 4 12.41 9.89 20.70
CA SER A 4 11.86 8.70 21.33
C SER A 4 11.50 7.64 20.28
N THR A 5 11.84 6.38 20.56
CA THR A 5 11.53 5.26 19.67
C THR A 5 10.06 4.86 19.84
N LEU A 6 9.30 4.84 18.74
CA LEU A 6 7.95 4.30 18.69
C LEU A 6 8.00 2.82 18.29
N SER A 7 7.46 1.94 19.13
CA SER A 7 7.32 0.51 18.82
C SER A 7 5.85 0.08 18.88
N LEU A 8 5.38 -0.60 17.82
CA LEU A 8 4.04 -1.14 17.71
C LEU A 8 4.12 -2.55 17.10
N ASP A 9 3.79 -3.57 17.90
CA ASP A 9 3.98 -4.97 17.51
C ASP A 9 2.71 -5.64 16.97
N GLY A 10 2.91 -6.67 16.14
CA GLY A 10 1.81 -7.47 15.59
C GLY A 10 0.86 -6.62 14.75
N LEU A 11 1.40 -5.69 13.96
CA LEU A 11 0.63 -4.93 12.99
C LEU A 11 0.37 -5.82 11.75
N PRO A 12 -0.86 -5.81 11.20
CA PRO A 12 -1.18 -6.54 9.99
C PRO A 12 -0.61 -5.82 8.76
N ASP A 13 -0.44 -6.57 7.67
CA ASP A 13 -0.11 -5.98 6.36
C ASP A 13 -1.25 -5.05 5.90
N PRO A 14 -0.96 -3.77 5.59
CA PRO A 14 -1.99 -2.82 5.22
C PRO A 14 -2.55 -2.99 3.80
N GLY A 15 -1.96 -3.87 2.98
CA GLY A 15 -2.31 -3.96 1.55
C GLY A 15 -1.90 -2.73 0.73
N LEU A 16 -1.19 -1.79 1.35
CA LEU A 16 -0.56 -0.60 0.78
C LEU A 16 0.97 -0.67 1.01
N PRO A 17 1.77 0.23 0.41
CA PRO A 17 3.20 0.26 0.68
C PRO A 17 3.48 0.39 2.19
N ILE A 18 4.28 -0.52 2.73
CA ILE A 18 4.55 -0.60 4.18
C ILE A 18 5.24 0.67 4.68
N ASP A 19 6.10 1.26 3.85
CA ASP A 19 6.81 2.51 4.15
C ASP A 19 5.82 3.65 4.35
N ASN A 20 4.77 3.73 3.52
CA ASN A 20 3.73 4.74 3.68
C ASN A 20 2.95 4.56 4.99
N ALA A 21 2.68 3.32 5.40
CA ALA A 21 2.04 3.06 6.68
C ALA A 21 2.93 3.46 7.86
N ALA A 22 4.24 3.16 7.80
CA ALA A 22 5.21 3.58 8.81
C ALA A 22 5.31 5.12 8.88
N THR A 23 5.41 5.79 7.74
CA THR A 23 5.43 7.26 7.67
C THR A 23 4.15 7.87 8.24
N ALA A 24 2.97 7.31 7.93
CA ALA A 24 1.71 7.80 8.45
C ALA A 24 1.61 7.66 9.97
N LEU A 25 2.03 6.52 10.54
CA LEU A 25 2.05 6.31 11.99
C LEU A 25 3.00 7.28 12.69
N GLN A 26 4.20 7.47 12.14
CA GLN A 26 5.16 8.43 12.68
C GLN A 26 4.62 9.87 12.61
N ALA A 27 4.00 10.27 11.50
CA ALA A 27 3.41 11.58 11.34
C ALA A 27 2.29 11.83 12.36
N LEU A 28 1.42 10.84 12.59
CA LEU A 28 0.36 10.91 13.61
C LEU A 28 0.94 11.06 15.03
N ALA A 29 1.97 10.28 15.37
CA ALA A 29 2.65 10.40 16.66
C ALA A 29 3.26 11.79 16.86
N LEU A 30 3.92 12.34 15.84
CA LEU A 30 4.49 13.70 15.89
C LEU A 30 3.43 14.80 15.95
N ALA A 31 2.23 14.55 15.41
CA ALA A 31 1.08 15.44 15.52
C ALA A 31 0.37 15.36 16.89
N GLY A 32 0.88 14.56 17.84
CA GLY A 32 0.29 14.38 19.16
C GLY A 32 -0.90 13.42 19.20
N VAL A 33 -1.14 12.66 18.13
CA VAL A 33 -2.22 11.66 18.10
C VAL A 33 -1.77 10.41 18.88
N THR A 34 -2.54 10.04 19.90
CA THR A 34 -2.28 8.81 20.65
C THR A 34 -2.57 7.57 19.80
N LEU A 35 -1.54 6.78 19.50
CA LEU A 35 -1.64 5.56 18.70
C LEU A 35 -2.12 4.36 19.52
N GLN A 36 -3.43 4.22 19.67
CA GLN A 36 -4.02 3.05 20.32
C GLN A 36 -3.86 1.80 19.44
N LEU A 37 -3.18 0.76 19.96
CA LEU A 37 -2.79 -0.43 19.19
C LEU A 37 -3.96 -1.09 18.45
N ASN A 38 -5.11 -1.27 19.11
CA ASN A 38 -6.29 -1.87 18.49
C ASN A 38 -6.87 -1.00 17.36
N THR A 39 -6.84 0.32 17.53
CA THR A 39 -7.27 1.27 16.50
C THR A 39 -6.33 1.23 15.31
N VAL A 40 -5.01 1.21 15.54
CA VAL A 40 -4.00 1.09 14.48
C VAL A 40 -4.17 -0.22 13.71
N ARG A 41 -4.30 -1.35 14.41
CA ARG A 41 -4.55 -2.65 13.76
C ARG A 41 -5.81 -2.65 12.92
N LYS A 42 -6.91 -2.07 13.42
CA LYS A 42 -8.16 -1.93 12.67
C LYS A 42 -7.96 -1.06 11.43
N ALA A 43 -7.29 0.09 11.57
CA ALA A 43 -7.01 0.99 10.47
C ALA A 43 -6.17 0.30 9.39
N LEU A 44 -5.06 -0.35 9.74
CA LEU A 44 -4.23 -1.07 8.77
C LEU A 44 -4.98 -2.22 8.09
N ARG A 45 -5.89 -2.94 8.77
CA ARG A 45 -6.71 -3.98 8.11
C ARG A 45 -7.72 -3.45 7.10
N THR A 46 -8.18 -2.21 7.27
CA THR A 46 -9.36 -1.69 6.57
C THR A 46 -9.04 -0.52 5.66
N VAL A 47 -7.85 0.06 5.78
CA VAL A 47 -7.41 1.17 4.95
C VAL A 47 -7.35 0.70 3.50
N THR A 48 -8.03 1.44 2.66
CA THR A 48 -8.03 1.25 1.21
C THR A 48 -7.95 2.61 0.56
N LEU A 49 -7.40 2.67 -0.64
CA LEU A 49 -7.33 3.90 -1.42
C LEU A 49 -7.73 3.57 -2.85
N SER A 50 -8.61 4.40 -3.43
CA SER A 50 -9.05 4.23 -4.81
C SER A 50 -7.84 4.25 -5.74
N GLY A 51 -7.76 3.26 -6.63
CA GLY A 51 -6.66 3.10 -7.56
C GLY A 51 -5.31 2.72 -6.92
N ARG A 52 -5.28 2.18 -5.69
CA ARG A 52 -4.06 1.58 -5.11
C ARG A 52 -4.31 0.14 -4.76
N MET A 53 -3.77 -0.78 -5.57
CA MET A 53 -4.04 -2.22 -5.45
C MET A 53 -5.53 -2.53 -5.24
N GLN A 54 -6.40 -1.77 -5.89
CA GLN A 54 -7.83 -1.82 -5.65
C GLN A 54 -8.43 -2.99 -6.42
N TRP A 55 -9.01 -3.96 -5.70
CA TRP A 55 -9.63 -5.14 -6.30
C TRP A 55 -11.12 -4.93 -6.58
N VAL A 56 -11.53 -5.15 -7.82
CA VAL A 56 -12.93 -5.17 -8.27
C VAL A 56 -13.18 -6.49 -8.99
N GLY A 57 -13.70 -7.47 -8.27
CA GLY A 57 -13.77 -8.85 -8.76
C GLY A 57 -12.36 -9.39 -9.04
N GLN A 58 -12.10 -9.80 -10.29
CA GLN A 58 -10.79 -10.29 -10.74
C GLN A 58 -9.81 -9.17 -11.17
N TRP A 59 -10.26 -7.92 -11.20
CA TRP A 59 -9.49 -6.80 -11.72
C TRP A 59 -8.76 -6.09 -10.59
N CYS A 60 -7.44 -5.91 -10.73
CA CYS A 60 -6.64 -5.05 -9.86
C CYS A 60 -6.39 -3.72 -10.57
N LEU A 61 -6.79 -2.62 -9.93
CA LEU A 61 -6.61 -1.26 -10.44
C LEU A 61 -5.52 -0.55 -9.63
N ASP A 62 -4.48 -0.06 -10.32
CA ASP A 62 -3.41 0.74 -9.71
C ASP A 62 -3.04 1.94 -10.57
N VAL A 63 -2.83 3.11 -9.94
CA VAL A 63 -2.45 4.39 -10.58
C VAL A 63 -0.93 4.63 -10.60
N GLY A 64 -0.14 3.64 -10.21
CA GLY A 64 1.32 3.66 -10.28
C GLY A 64 1.81 3.93 -11.69
N HIS A 65 2.55 5.02 -11.86
CA HIS A 65 3.03 5.50 -13.17
C HIS A 65 4.54 5.69 -13.20
N ASN A 66 5.26 5.12 -12.23
CA ASN A 66 6.72 5.19 -12.17
C ASN A 66 7.29 3.78 -11.90
N PRO A 67 8.58 3.54 -12.21
CA PRO A 67 9.19 2.22 -12.06
C PRO A 67 9.07 1.63 -10.65
N HIS A 68 9.16 2.49 -9.62
CA HIS A 68 9.02 2.07 -8.23
C HIS A 68 7.61 1.52 -7.94
N ALA A 69 6.56 2.21 -8.38
CA ALA A 69 5.18 1.77 -8.20
C ALA A 69 4.87 0.52 -9.05
N ALA A 70 5.38 0.45 -10.29
CA ALA A 70 5.22 -0.73 -11.14
C ALA A 70 5.84 -1.97 -10.49
N HIS A 71 7.04 -1.83 -9.89
CA HIS A 71 7.69 -2.92 -9.16
C HIS A 71 6.88 -3.35 -7.94
N TYR A 72 6.31 -2.41 -7.20
CA TYR A 72 5.42 -2.72 -6.07
C TYR A 72 4.20 -3.54 -6.51
N VAL A 73 3.50 -3.11 -7.57
CA VAL A 73 2.34 -3.81 -8.13
C VAL A 73 2.74 -5.22 -8.58
N ALA A 74 3.83 -5.34 -9.35
CA ALA A 74 4.30 -6.63 -9.86
C ALA A 74 4.62 -7.64 -8.73
N ARG A 75 5.17 -7.18 -7.61
CA ARG A 75 5.46 -8.04 -6.44
C ARG A 75 4.22 -8.43 -5.63
N ARG A 76 3.16 -7.64 -5.71
CA ARG A 76 1.91 -7.84 -4.95
C ARG A 76 0.86 -8.60 -5.73
N LEU A 77 0.95 -8.64 -7.06
CA LEU A 77 0.06 -9.43 -7.89
C LEU A 77 0.24 -10.93 -7.61
N PRO A 78 -0.85 -11.69 -7.45
CA PRO A 78 -0.76 -13.13 -7.31
C PRO A 78 -0.27 -13.73 -8.64
N ALA A 79 0.39 -14.89 -8.54
CA ALA A 79 0.68 -15.70 -9.72
C ALA A 79 -0.63 -16.05 -10.46
N PRO A 80 -0.61 -16.12 -11.80
CA PRO A 80 -1.78 -16.56 -12.55
C PRO A 80 -2.22 -17.97 -12.08
N PRO A 81 -3.53 -18.26 -12.07
CA PRO A 81 -4.03 -19.61 -11.83
C PRO A 81 -3.35 -20.62 -12.77
N LYS A 82 -3.25 -21.89 -12.36
CA LYS A 82 -2.64 -22.94 -13.19
C LYS A 82 -3.35 -23.04 -14.55
N GLY A 83 -2.60 -22.82 -15.63
CA GLY A 83 -3.14 -22.79 -17.00
C GLY A 83 -3.92 -21.50 -17.35
N GLY A 84 -4.01 -20.56 -16.42
CA GLY A 84 -4.60 -19.24 -16.63
C GLY A 84 -3.62 -18.24 -17.26
N ARG A 85 -4.16 -17.09 -17.67
CA ARG A 85 -3.39 -15.95 -18.19
C ARG A 85 -3.62 -14.73 -17.29
N GLN A 86 -2.58 -13.94 -17.11
CA GLN A 86 -2.67 -12.63 -16.47
C GLN A 86 -2.55 -11.57 -17.56
N TRP A 87 -3.50 -10.64 -17.59
CA TRP A 87 -3.54 -9.54 -18.56
C TRP A 87 -3.28 -8.23 -17.83
N ALA A 88 -2.54 -7.33 -18.47
CA ALA A 88 -2.35 -5.97 -18.01
C ALA A 88 -2.86 -5.00 -19.10
N LEU A 89 -3.68 -4.03 -18.71
CA LEU A 89 -4.02 -2.88 -19.53
C LEU A 89 -3.26 -1.68 -18.96
N ILE A 90 -2.37 -1.10 -19.75
CA ILE A 90 -1.49 -0.02 -19.31
C ILE A 90 -1.71 1.19 -20.22
N GLY A 91 -1.89 2.36 -19.60
CA GLY A 91 -1.86 3.66 -20.26
C GLY A 91 -0.94 4.57 -19.48
N MET A 92 0.01 5.21 -20.15
CA MET A 92 0.95 6.15 -19.55
C MET A 92 0.94 7.46 -20.34
N LEU A 93 1.09 8.58 -19.64
CA LEU A 93 1.28 9.88 -20.28
C LEU A 93 2.72 9.99 -20.80
N ASN A 94 2.92 10.76 -21.87
CA ASN A 94 4.20 10.87 -22.57
C ASN A 94 5.30 11.58 -21.76
N ASP A 95 4.96 12.19 -20.62
CA ASP A 95 5.87 12.90 -19.72
C ASP A 95 6.36 12.03 -18.55
N LYS A 96 6.02 10.73 -18.53
CA LYS A 96 6.42 9.79 -17.48
C LYS A 96 7.55 8.87 -17.96
N ASP A 97 8.50 8.59 -17.06
CA ASP A 97 9.57 7.63 -17.30
C ASP A 97 8.95 6.24 -17.56
N ALA A 98 9.10 5.78 -18.81
CA ALA A 98 8.70 4.44 -19.27
C ALA A 98 9.82 3.42 -19.09
#